data_AF-A0A1D1Z215-F1
#
_entry.id   AF-A0A1D1Z215-F1
#
_cell.length_a   1.000
_cell.length_b   1.000
_cell.length_c   1.000
_cell.angle_alpha   90.00
_cell.angle_beta   90.00
_cell.angle_gamma   90.00
#
_symmetry.space_group_name_H-M   'P 1'
#
loop_
_entity.id
_entity.type
_entity.pdbx_description
1 polymer ?
#
loop_
_entity_poly.entity_id
_entity_poly.type
_entity_poly.pdbx_seq_one_letter_code
_entity_poly.pdbx_strand_id
1 'polypeptide(L)'
;HLASLPKELQPCWDMHVAIGAPKWYGPEEQDSRWFEPVRWKSFSHVSTAPVENNETLIGDLSGVHIVTGAQLGVWDFGTKNVLFMKLLYSKVPGCTIRRSLWDHSPDNSCDQLKTSSIGSSGELSESSLSSKDTMGKLTKLVDLSEISKGPKDSPGHWVVAGGKLGIDKGKIVLRVKYSLLNY
;
A
#
# COMPACT_ATOMS: atom_id res chain seq x y z
N HIS A 1 14.91 6.35 -11.59
CA HIS A 1 13.43 6.32 -11.62
C HIS A 1 12.82 7.46 -10.76
N LEU A 2 13.43 8.65 -10.77
CA LEU A 2 13.02 9.86 -10.00
C LEU A 2 13.35 11.15 -10.81
N ALA A 3 13.27 11.10 -12.14
CA ALA A 3 14.02 12.01 -13.00
C ALA A 3 13.39 13.41 -13.22
N SER A 4 12.26 13.74 -12.60
CA SER A 4 11.79 15.13 -12.58
C SER A 4 10.91 15.36 -11.36
N LEU A 5 11.53 15.84 -10.28
CA LEU A 5 10.79 16.47 -9.20
C LEU A 5 10.13 17.73 -9.79
N PRO A 6 8.81 17.93 -9.65
CA PRO A 6 8.18 19.20 -9.98
C PRO A 6 8.96 20.32 -9.28
N LYS A 7 9.29 21.40 -10.00
CA LYS A 7 10.07 22.53 -9.46
C LYS A 7 9.36 23.17 -8.26
N GLU A 8 8.06 22.94 -8.16
CA GLU A 8 7.14 23.42 -7.14
C GLU A 8 7.28 22.65 -5.80
N LEU A 9 7.90 21.47 -5.80
CA LEU A 9 8.25 20.74 -4.57
C LEU A 9 9.64 21.14 -4.02
N GLN A 10 10.39 21.97 -4.75
CA GLN A 10 11.73 22.42 -4.35
C GLN A 10 11.80 23.43 -3.19
N PRO A 11 10.72 24.05 -2.64
CA PRO A 11 10.83 24.85 -1.41
C PRO A 11 10.24 24.18 -0.14
N CYS A 12 9.56 23.03 -0.23
CA CYS A 12 8.85 22.46 0.95
C CYS A 12 9.75 21.73 1.95
N TRP A 13 11.04 21.56 1.63
CA TRP A 13 12.06 20.93 2.47
C TRP A 13 12.97 21.96 3.17
N ASP A 14 12.59 23.24 3.14
CA ASP A 14 13.29 24.29 3.89
C ASP A 14 13.35 23.88 5.37
N MET A 15 14.56 23.92 5.93
CA MET A 15 15.02 23.34 7.20
C MET A 15 14.28 23.87 8.46
N HIS A 16 13.28 24.73 8.28
CA HIS A 16 12.55 25.45 9.31
C HIS A 16 11.12 24.93 9.52
N VAL A 17 10.63 23.97 8.72
CA VAL A 17 9.37 23.27 9.00
C VAL A 17 9.67 22.14 9.98
N ALA A 18 9.35 22.35 11.26
CA ALA A 18 9.39 21.28 12.25
C ALA A 18 8.35 20.20 11.87
N ILE A 19 8.81 19.18 11.14
CA ILE A 19 8.10 17.93 10.99
C ILE A 19 8.12 17.32 12.40
N GLY A 20 7.05 17.56 13.17
CA GLY A 20 6.91 17.01 14.52
C GLY A 20 7.09 15.49 14.52
N ALA A 21 7.14 14.88 15.71
CA ALA A 21 7.37 13.44 15.84
C ALA A 21 6.45 12.63 14.88
N PRO A 22 6.99 11.64 14.16
CA PRO A 22 6.25 10.91 13.14
C PRO A 22 5.00 10.27 13.76
N LYS A 23 3.81 10.74 13.35
CA LYS A 23 2.53 10.23 13.84
C LYS A 23 2.08 9.06 12.97
N TRP A 24 2.09 7.87 13.56
CA TRP A 24 1.60 6.65 12.94
C TRP A 24 0.10 6.52 13.15
N TYR A 25 -0.64 6.32 12.06
CA TYR A 25 -2.07 6.06 12.08
C TYR A 25 -2.30 4.57 11.84
N GLY A 26 -3.21 3.97 12.59
CA GLY A 26 -3.57 2.57 12.42
C GLY A 26 -5.05 2.34 12.73
N PRO A 27 -5.54 1.11 12.52
CA PRO A 27 -6.89 0.75 12.90
C PRO A 27 -7.09 0.91 14.41
N GLU A 28 -8.32 1.22 14.81
CA GLU A 28 -8.70 1.27 16.23
C GLU A 28 -8.57 -0.14 16.81
N GLU A 29 -7.85 -0.26 17.93
CA GLU A 29 -7.35 -1.53 18.46
C GLU A 29 -8.49 -2.53 18.73
N GLN A 30 -9.71 -2.08 19.02
CA GLN A 30 -10.79 -2.95 19.50
C GLN A 30 -11.97 -3.15 18.53
N ASP A 31 -11.90 -2.62 17.30
CA ASP A 31 -13.01 -2.80 16.34
C ASP A 31 -12.93 -4.16 15.63
N SER A 32 -13.37 -5.20 16.35
CA SER A 32 -13.37 -6.58 15.86
C SER A 32 -14.24 -6.84 14.62
N ARG A 33 -15.07 -5.87 14.21
CA ARG A 33 -15.87 -5.94 12.97
C ARG A 33 -15.00 -6.04 11.72
N TRP A 34 -13.75 -5.59 11.81
CA TRP A 34 -12.81 -5.61 10.70
C TRP A 34 -11.86 -6.82 10.71
N PHE A 35 -12.02 -7.75 11.65
CA PHE A 35 -11.12 -8.89 11.76
C PHE A 35 -11.57 -10.04 10.86
N GLU A 36 -10.81 -10.26 9.79
CA GLU A 36 -11.05 -11.38 8.89
C GLU A 36 -10.11 -12.55 9.21
N PRO A 37 -10.60 -13.79 9.26
CA PRO A 37 -9.78 -14.96 9.58
C PRO A 37 -8.83 -15.33 8.44
N VAL A 38 -7.60 -15.74 8.77
CA VAL A 38 -6.60 -16.21 7.81
C VAL A 38 -5.99 -17.54 8.26
N ARG A 39 -5.70 -18.43 7.31
CA ARG A 39 -5.12 -19.75 7.60
C ARG A 39 -3.58 -19.66 7.62
N TRP A 40 -3.02 -19.00 8.64
CA TRP A 40 -1.56 -18.90 8.86
C TRP A 40 -1.19 -19.36 10.28
N LYS A 41 -0.01 -19.96 10.43
CA LYS A 41 0.62 -20.34 11.70
C LYS A 41 0.98 -19.19 12.66
N SER A 42 1.21 -17.96 12.19
CA SER A 42 1.75 -16.86 13.02
C SER A 42 0.66 -15.93 13.57
N PHE A 43 -0.42 -15.76 12.82
CA PHE A 43 -1.58 -14.98 13.22
C PHE A 43 -2.84 -15.61 12.64
N SER A 44 -3.95 -15.49 13.35
CA SER A 44 -5.22 -16.14 12.99
C SER A 44 -6.20 -15.21 12.29
N HIS A 45 -5.99 -13.90 12.39
CA HIS A 45 -6.83 -12.87 11.78
C HIS A 45 -6.00 -11.74 11.18
N VAL A 46 -6.63 -10.97 10.29
CA VAL A 46 -6.11 -9.75 9.68
C VAL A 46 -7.12 -8.63 9.92
N SER A 47 -6.66 -7.47 10.39
CA SER A 47 -7.48 -6.27 10.47
C SER A 47 -7.59 -5.63 9.09
N THR A 48 -8.81 -5.58 8.57
CA THR A 48 -9.13 -5.00 7.25
C THR A 48 -9.63 -3.56 7.31
N ALA A 49 -9.55 -2.95 8.50
CA ALA A 49 -9.96 -1.57 8.71
C ALA A 49 -9.10 -0.62 7.84
N PRO A 50 -9.74 0.34 7.16
CA PRO A 50 -9.02 1.33 6.36
C PRO A 50 -8.17 2.24 7.24
N VAL A 51 -6.92 2.42 6.85
CA VAL A 51 -6.00 3.37 7.48
C VAL A 51 -5.89 4.59 6.57
N GLU A 52 -6.57 5.66 6.95
CA GLU A 52 -6.61 6.93 6.22
C GLU A 52 -6.39 8.08 7.21
N ASN A 53 -5.82 9.20 6.73
CA ASN A 53 -5.76 10.44 7.50
C ASN A 53 -6.97 11.32 7.17
N ASN A 54 -7.92 11.41 8.11
CA ASN A 54 -9.14 12.21 8.01
C ASN A 54 -9.01 13.62 8.63
N GLU A 55 -7.79 14.10 8.96
CA GLU A 55 -7.56 15.44 9.53
C GLU A 55 -7.77 16.57 8.50
N THR A 56 -8.81 16.48 7.66
CA THR A 56 -9.13 17.48 6.62
C THR A 56 -9.98 18.64 7.12
N LEU A 57 -10.34 18.73 8.42
CA LEU A 57 -11.48 19.56 8.81
C LEU A 57 -11.35 20.51 9.99
N ILE A 58 -10.20 20.68 10.62
CA ILE A 58 -10.10 21.67 11.71
C ILE A 58 -8.82 22.50 11.58
N GLY A 59 -9.01 23.73 11.13
CA GLY A 59 -8.12 24.84 11.44
C GLY A 59 -6.79 24.83 10.73
N ASP A 60 -6.78 25.55 9.61
CA ASP A 60 -5.60 26.21 9.02
C ASP A 60 -4.70 25.37 8.08
N LEU A 61 -4.43 25.99 6.92
CA LEU A 61 -3.39 25.67 5.93
C LEU A 61 -3.64 24.49 4.95
N SER A 62 -4.13 24.87 3.77
CA SER A 62 -4.04 24.17 2.47
C SER A 62 -2.88 23.18 2.36
N GLY A 63 -3.18 21.89 2.27
CA GLY A 63 -2.19 20.83 2.06
C GLY A 63 -2.80 19.43 2.11
N VAL A 64 -2.12 18.45 1.53
CA VAL A 64 -2.54 17.05 1.48
C VAL A 64 -1.63 16.19 2.33
N HIS A 65 -2.21 15.26 3.10
CA HIS A 65 -1.43 14.23 3.79
C HIS A 65 -1.20 13.04 2.86
N ILE A 66 0.07 12.71 2.64
CA ILE A 66 0.48 11.55 1.84
C ILE A 66 1.11 10.51 2.75
N VAL A 67 1.01 9.23 2.36
CA VAL A 67 1.67 8.13 3.05
C VAL A 67 3.15 8.12 2.68
N THR A 68 4.01 8.21 3.69
CA THR A 68 5.48 8.20 3.54
C THR A 68 6.13 7.01 4.23
N GLY A 69 5.37 6.22 4.99
CA GLY A 69 5.85 4.99 5.61
C GLY A 69 4.72 4.03 5.95
N ALA A 70 5.07 2.76 6.12
CA ALA A 70 4.15 1.69 6.52
C ALA A 70 4.84 0.75 7.51
N GLN A 71 4.07 0.25 8.48
CA GLN A 71 4.50 -0.72 9.48
C GLN A 71 3.44 -1.81 9.61
N LEU A 72 3.87 -3.04 9.85
CA LEU A 72 3.02 -4.16 10.19
C LEU A 72 3.25 -4.55 11.65
N GLY A 73 2.18 -4.88 12.35
CA GLY A 73 2.23 -5.37 13.71
C GLY A 73 1.21 -6.48 13.93
N VAL A 74 1.32 -7.17 15.06
CA VAL A 74 0.36 -8.20 15.46
C VAL A 74 -0.19 -7.81 16.83
N TRP A 75 -1.50 -7.75 16.96
CA TRP A 75 -2.18 -7.58 18.24
C TRP A 75 -2.51 -8.95 18.84
N ASP A 76 -2.38 -9.04 20.16
CA ASP A 76 -2.75 -10.22 20.93
C ASP A 76 -4.14 -10.02 21.56
N PHE A 77 -5.17 -10.53 20.91
CA PHE A 77 -6.57 -10.51 21.33
C PHE A 77 -7.00 -11.86 21.93
N GLY A 78 -6.47 -12.19 23.11
CA GLY A 78 -6.77 -13.45 23.79
C GLY A 78 -6.33 -14.65 22.97
N THR A 79 -7.26 -15.36 22.32
CA THR A 79 -6.96 -16.48 21.41
C THR A 79 -6.74 -16.05 19.96
N LYS A 80 -6.93 -14.77 19.64
CA LYS A 80 -6.77 -14.22 18.31
C LYS A 80 -5.47 -13.41 18.23
N ASN A 81 -4.61 -13.78 17.29
CA ASN A 81 -3.48 -12.95 16.91
C ASN A 81 -3.88 -12.24 15.62
N VAL A 82 -3.92 -10.90 15.64
CA VAL A 82 -4.48 -10.09 14.56
C VAL A 82 -3.38 -9.27 13.89
N LEU A 83 -3.07 -9.57 12.64
CA LEU A 83 -2.18 -8.75 11.83
C LEU A 83 -2.84 -7.40 11.53
N PHE A 84 -2.17 -6.28 11.80
CA PHE A 84 -2.63 -4.94 11.47
C PHE A 84 -1.55 -4.13 10.77
N MET A 85 -1.96 -3.04 10.10
CA MET A 85 -1.07 -2.11 9.44
C MET A 85 -1.18 -0.71 10.05
N LYS A 86 -0.04 -0.02 10.18
CA LYS A 86 0.04 1.40 10.49
C LYS A 86 0.68 2.15 9.34
N LEU A 87 0.20 3.36 9.05
CA LEU A 87 0.74 4.25 8.02
C LEU A 87 1.25 5.53 8.65
N LEU A 88 2.42 5.97 8.19
CA LEU A 88 3.00 7.27 8.51
C LEU A 88 2.58 8.26 7.44
N TYR A 89 2.11 9.42 7.88
CA TYR A 89 1.69 10.50 6.99
C TYR A 89 2.64 11.70 7.08
N SER A 90 2.82 12.37 5.95
CA SER A 90 3.50 13.66 5.87
C SER A 90 2.63 14.66 5.13
N LYS A 91 2.63 15.92 5.59
CA LYS A 91 1.86 16.99 4.97
C LYS A 91 2.62 17.57 3.78
N VAL A 92 1.95 17.66 2.64
CA VAL A 92 2.41 18.36 1.44
C VAL A 92 1.61 19.66 1.34
N PRO A 93 2.19 20.82 1.68
CA PRO A 93 1.48 22.10 1.60
C PRO A 93 1.21 22.49 0.15
N GLY A 94 0.24 23.38 -0.07
CA GLY A 94 -0.05 23.94 -1.40
C GLY A 94 -0.66 22.96 -2.40
N CYS A 95 -0.98 21.74 -1.95
CA CYS A 95 -1.67 20.74 -2.76
C CYS A 95 -3.12 20.57 -2.27
N THR A 96 -4.01 20.13 -3.15
CA THR A 96 -5.35 19.64 -2.81
C THR A 96 -5.64 18.30 -3.46
N ILE A 97 -6.57 17.51 -2.91
CA ILE A 97 -7.00 16.25 -3.51
C ILE A 97 -8.13 16.52 -4.50
N ARG A 98 -7.94 16.16 -5.78
CA ARG A 98 -9.00 16.22 -6.80
C ARG A 98 -9.93 15.02 -6.75
N ARG A 99 -9.33 13.84 -6.57
CA ARG A 99 -10.02 12.55 -6.62
C ARG A 99 -9.20 11.52 -5.85
N SER A 100 -9.89 10.61 -5.17
CA SER A 100 -9.28 9.42 -4.56
C SER A 100 -9.93 8.16 -5.09
N LEU A 101 -9.13 7.11 -5.26
CA LEU A 101 -9.57 5.79 -5.69
C LEU A 101 -8.83 4.72 -4.91
N TRP A 102 -9.59 3.75 -4.41
CA TRP A 102 -9.03 2.48 -3.98
C TRP A 102 -8.60 1.67 -5.19
N ASP A 103 -7.51 0.92 -5.05
CA ASP A 103 -7.24 -0.15 -5.98
C ASP A 103 -8.37 -1.20 -5.95
N HIS A 104 -8.78 -1.60 -7.14
CA HIS A 104 -9.51 -2.84 -7.31
C HIS A 104 -8.48 -3.96 -7.36
N SER A 105 -8.82 -5.14 -6.84
CA SER A 105 -7.95 -6.35 -6.93
C SER A 105 -7.52 -6.49 -8.39
N PRO A 106 -6.26 -6.86 -8.72
CA PRO A 106 -5.87 -7.07 -10.11
C PRO A 106 -6.89 -8.00 -10.76
N ASP A 107 -7.71 -7.45 -11.66
CA ASP A 107 -8.56 -8.26 -12.50
C ASP A 107 -7.64 -9.25 -13.19
N ASN A 108 -7.95 -10.54 -13.09
CA ASN A 108 -7.24 -11.60 -13.82
C ASN A 108 -7.55 -11.50 -15.33
N SER A 109 -7.43 -10.32 -15.93
CA SER A 109 -7.53 -10.10 -17.36
C SER A 109 -6.20 -10.46 -18.05
N CYS A 110 -5.75 -11.68 -17.80
CA CYS A 110 -4.84 -12.39 -18.70
C CYS A 110 -5.57 -13.64 -19.22
N ASP A 111 -6.75 -13.42 -19.79
CA ASP A 111 -7.41 -14.36 -20.69
C ASP A 111 -7.68 -13.61 -21.98
N GLN A 112 -6.69 -13.64 -22.89
CA GLN A 112 -6.84 -13.82 -24.33
C GLN A 112 -5.60 -13.33 -25.09
N LEU A 113 -4.57 -14.17 -25.14
CA LEU A 113 -3.78 -14.34 -26.36
C LEU A 113 -3.69 -15.84 -26.65
N LYS A 114 -4.70 -16.35 -27.35
CA LYS A 114 -4.56 -17.59 -28.11
C LYS A 114 -3.65 -17.27 -29.31
N THR A 115 -2.43 -17.77 -29.29
CA THR A 115 -1.67 -18.07 -30.51
C THR A 115 -1.01 -19.43 -30.37
N SER A 116 -1.26 -20.23 -31.38
CA SER A 116 -0.96 -21.65 -31.54
C SER A 116 0.54 -21.98 -31.62
N SER A 117 0.87 -23.13 -31.02
CA SER A 117 1.75 -24.21 -31.52
C SER A 117 3.27 -24.01 -31.65
N ILE A 118 3.98 -25.07 -31.20
CA ILE A 118 5.29 -25.62 -31.61
C ILE A 118 6.50 -25.30 -30.70
N GLY A 119 6.89 -26.32 -29.91
CA GLY A 119 8.22 -26.97 -29.99
C GLY A 119 9.46 -26.31 -29.36
N SER A 120 10.11 -27.11 -28.50
CA SER A 120 11.57 -27.23 -28.27
C SER A 120 12.20 -26.58 -27.02
N SER A 121 12.65 -27.49 -26.14
CA SER A 121 13.87 -27.57 -25.33
C SER A 121 14.83 -26.37 -25.24
N GLY A 122 15.27 -26.08 -24.01
CA GLY A 122 16.46 -25.28 -23.72
C GLY A 122 16.69 -25.13 -22.21
N GLU A 123 17.88 -25.53 -21.75
CA GLU A 123 18.29 -25.67 -20.35
C GLU A 123 18.67 -24.34 -19.66
N LEU A 124 18.45 -24.33 -18.35
CA LEU A 124 19.22 -23.73 -17.24
C LEU A 124 20.16 -22.53 -17.48
N SER A 125 19.98 -21.49 -16.64
CA SER A 125 21.11 -20.94 -15.86
C SER A 125 20.61 -20.27 -14.57
N GLU A 126 21.07 -20.78 -13.44
CA GLU A 126 20.86 -20.31 -12.07
C GLU A 126 21.75 -19.11 -11.75
N SER A 127 21.22 -18.12 -11.01
CA SER A 127 22.00 -17.40 -9.98
C SER A 127 21.08 -16.56 -9.08
N SER A 128 20.68 -17.12 -7.93
CA SER A 128 20.38 -16.40 -6.66
C SER A 128 19.70 -17.35 -5.65
N LEU A 129 20.42 -18.41 -5.28
CA LEU A 129 20.07 -19.32 -4.19
C LEU A 129 20.41 -18.66 -2.85
N SER A 130 19.42 -17.96 -2.27
CA SER A 130 19.36 -17.67 -0.82
C SER A 130 17.95 -17.19 -0.40
N SER A 131 17.18 -16.56 -1.30
CA SER A 131 15.86 -15.99 -0.95
C SER A 131 14.65 -16.85 -1.38
N LYS A 132 14.85 -17.95 -2.11
CA LYS A 132 13.75 -18.74 -2.69
C LYS A 132 12.90 -19.50 -1.65
N ASP A 133 13.48 -19.89 -0.52
CA ASP A 133 12.82 -20.82 0.41
C ASP A 133 11.83 -20.15 1.37
N THR A 134 12.06 -18.86 1.69
CA THR A 134 11.10 -18.01 2.41
C THR A 134 10.09 -17.40 1.43
N MET A 135 10.54 -16.98 0.24
CA MET A 135 9.67 -16.44 -0.81
C MET A 135 8.63 -17.47 -1.30
N GLY A 136 9.00 -18.75 -1.41
CA GLY A 136 8.08 -19.84 -1.78
C GLY A 136 7.00 -20.15 -0.73
N LYS A 137 7.22 -19.76 0.54
CA LYS A 137 6.21 -19.87 1.61
C LYS A 137 5.31 -18.64 1.69
N LEU A 138 5.86 -17.45 1.42
CA LEU A 138 5.12 -16.17 1.45
C LEU A 138 4.17 -16.00 0.26
N THR A 139 4.57 -16.38 -0.96
CA THR A 139 3.73 -16.30 -2.18
C THR A 139 2.41 -17.09 -2.11
N LYS A 140 2.34 -18.09 -1.23
CA LYS A 140 1.11 -18.87 -0.96
C LYS A 140 0.12 -18.12 -0.08
N LEU A 141 0.59 -17.12 0.67
CA LEU A 141 -0.13 -16.48 1.77
C LEU A 141 -0.28 -14.98 1.59
N VAL A 142 0.58 -14.35 0.81
CA VAL A 142 0.60 -12.92 0.52
C VAL A 142 0.62 -12.75 -0.99
N ASP A 143 -0.22 -11.86 -1.51
CA ASP A 143 -0.07 -11.40 -2.89
C ASP A 143 1.12 -10.44 -2.97
N LEU A 144 2.08 -10.78 -3.84
CA LEU A 144 3.29 -10.00 -4.08
C LEU A 144 3.17 -9.13 -5.34
N SER A 145 1.98 -9.04 -5.93
CA SER A 145 1.74 -8.13 -7.06
C SER A 145 2.07 -6.69 -6.66
N GLU A 146 2.99 -6.07 -7.40
CA GLU A 146 3.29 -4.65 -7.21
C GLU A 146 2.30 -3.83 -8.04
N ILE A 147 1.61 -2.90 -7.36
CA ILE A 147 0.70 -1.95 -8.00
C ILE A 147 1.33 -0.57 -7.88
N SER A 148 1.59 0.08 -9.01
CA SER A 148 2.06 1.45 -9.05
C SER A 148 1.14 2.31 -9.90
N LYS A 149 0.84 3.51 -9.39
CA LYS A 149 0.33 4.63 -10.18
C LYS A 149 1.29 5.80 -10.01
N GLY A 150 1.69 6.42 -11.10
CA GLY A 150 2.71 7.45 -11.12
C GLY A 150 2.36 8.65 -11.99
N PRO A 151 3.27 9.63 -12.12
CA PRO A 151 3.05 10.87 -12.89
C PRO A 151 2.75 10.65 -14.38
N LYS A 152 3.00 9.44 -14.89
CA LYS A 152 2.72 9.05 -16.28
C LYS A 152 1.28 8.57 -16.48
N ASP A 153 0.55 8.32 -15.40
CA ASP A 153 -0.85 7.90 -15.47
C ASP A 153 -1.75 9.12 -15.59
N SER A 154 -2.39 9.25 -16.76
CA SER A 154 -3.39 10.29 -16.99
C SER A 154 -4.48 10.23 -15.90
N PRO A 155 -4.88 11.36 -15.28
CA PRO A 155 -4.61 12.74 -15.70
C PRO A 155 -3.57 13.52 -14.87
N GLY A 156 -2.61 12.88 -14.16
CA GLY A 156 -1.58 13.64 -13.43
C GLY A 156 -0.80 12.91 -12.32
N HIS A 157 -0.44 13.65 -11.26
CA HIS A 157 0.38 13.18 -10.12
C HIS A 157 -0.46 12.42 -9.09
N TRP A 158 -0.35 11.09 -9.09
CA TRP A 158 -0.95 10.21 -8.10
C TRP A 158 -0.02 9.99 -6.90
N VAL A 159 -0.59 10.05 -5.70
CA VAL A 159 0.10 9.75 -4.44
C VAL A 159 -0.68 8.74 -3.64
N VAL A 160 0.00 8.00 -2.76
CA VAL A 160 -0.67 7.13 -1.79
C VAL A 160 -1.20 8.00 -0.65
N ALA A 161 -2.49 7.93 -0.38
CA ALA A 161 -3.16 8.69 0.68
C ALA A 161 -3.84 7.80 1.74
N GLY A 162 -3.71 6.48 1.59
CA GLY A 162 -4.24 5.52 2.55
C GLY A 162 -4.00 4.08 2.10
N GLY A 163 -4.35 3.15 2.97
CA GLY A 163 -4.19 1.74 2.69
C GLY A 163 -4.96 0.86 3.66
N LYS A 164 -5.14 -0.40 3.31
CA LYS A 164 -5.71 -1.43 4.17
C LYS A 164 -5.20 -2.81 3.80
N LEU A 165 -5.22 -3.72 4.76
CA LEU A 165 -5.07 -5.13 4.47
C LEU A 165 -6.42 -5.71 4.03
N GLY A 166 -6.39 -6.79 3.26
CA GLY A 166 -7.57 -7.56 2.89
C GLY A 166 -7.23 -9.02 2.69
N ILE A 167 -8.25 -9.84 2.48
CA ILE A 167 -8.08 -11.25 2.14
C ILE A 167 -8.69 -11.50 0.76
N ASP A 168 -7.91 -12.05 -0.17
CA ASP A 168 -8.38 -12.49 -1.49
C ASP A 168 -7.93 -13.94 -1.73
N LYS A 169 -8.88 -14.82 -2.03
CA LYS A 169 -8.65 -16.28 -2.24
C LYS A 169 -7.78 -16.92 -1.14
N GLY A 170 -7.94 -16.48 0.11
CA GLY A 170 -7.19 -16.99 1.27
C GLY A 170 -5.77 -16.42 1.42
N LYS A 171 -5.38 -15.45 0.59
CA LYS A 171 -4.13 -14.70 0.69
C LYS A 171 -4.38 -13.30 1.24
N ILE A 172 -3.41 -12.78 1.98
CA ILE A 172 -3.38 -11.41 2.45
C ILE A 172 -2.97 -10.51 1.29
N VAL A 173 -3.74 -9.46 1.06
CA VAL A 173 -3.46 -8.46 0.04
C VAL A 173 -3.32 -7.08 0.67
N LEU A 174 -2.43 -6.26 0.14
CA LEU A 174 -2.40 -4.84 0.44
C LEU A 174 -3.27 -4.12 -0.59
N ARG A 175 -4.20 -3.30 -0.10
CA ARG A 175 -5.01 -2.41 -0.91
C ARG A 175 -4.63 -0.98 -0.60
N VAL A 176 -4.38 -0.20 -1.63
CA VAL A 176 -3.85 1.16 -1.56
C VAL A 176 -4.87 2.15 -2.09
N LYS A 177 -5.03 3.27 -1.38
CA LYS A 177 -5.83 4.41 -1.83
C LYS A 177 -4.91 5.42 -2.51
N TYR A 178 -5.13 5.61 -3.80
CA TYR A 178 -4.43 6.61 -4.59
C TYR A 178 -5.25 7.89 -4.67
N SER A 179 -4.61 9.03 -4.42
CA SER A 179 -5.19 10.35 -4.57
C SER A 179 -4.49 11.13 -5.67
N LEU A 180 -5.26 11.75 -6.54
CA LEU A 180 -4.77 12.66 -7.57
C LEU A 180 -4.63 14.06 -6.97
N LEU A 181 -3.43 14.61 -7.02
CA LEU A 181 -3.15 15.97 -6.54
C LEU A 181 -3.55 17.04 -7.56
N ASN A 182 -3.97 18.20 -7.03
CA ASN A 182 -3.95 19.49 -7.69
C ASN A 182 -2.92 20.38 -6.99
N TYR A 183 -2.25 21.23 -7.76
CA TYR A 183 -1.32 22.25 -7.26
C TYR A 183 -1.91 23.63 -7.52
#